data_AF-L9L9B6-F1
#
_entry.id   AF-L9L9B6-F1
#
_cell.length_a   1.000
_cell.length_b   1.000
_cell.length_c   1.000
_cell.angle_alpha   90.00
_cell.angle_beta   90.00
_cell.angle_gamma   90.00
#
_symmetry.space_group_name_H-M   'P 1'
#
loop_
_entity.id
_entity.type
_entity.pdbx_description
1 polymer ?
#
loop_
_entity_poly.entity_id
_entity_poly.type
_entity_poly.pdbx_seq_one_letter_code
_entity_poly.pdbx_strand_id
1 'polypeptide(L)'
;MLLFFTLGLLVHLVFFASIFDIYFTSPLVHGMTPRFTPLPPPARRLVLFVADGLRADAFYELDENGNSRAPFLRNIIMHEGSWGISHTRVPTESRPGHVALIAGFYEDVSAVAKGWKENPVEFDSLFNESKYTWSWGSPDILPMFAKGASGDHVYMYSYDAEREDFGAHDATKLDTWVFDSVKGILPVDYLNNTDLFKAESMFTNAVQILEQFKVKMTQKKEATLPFLFTPFKLLSDSEQLNILRKARSYIKQRKFDEVVSLCRELINLALEGLSYYHTYDRFFLGINVVTGFVGWTSYASLVIIKSHSNLLKGVSKEIKEPSHLLPCSFVAIGIFVALFLLIQACPWTYYVYCLLPVPVWYAVLREFQVIRDLAASLLTVRLSYVIGYLFVFTLGIEVLVLSFFYRYMLTAGLIAFAGWPFLSQLWTQAKVTSLSWTFFSLLLAVFPLMPVVGRKPNLSLVYE
;
A
#
# COMPACT_ATOMS: atom_id res chain seq x y z
N MET A 1 13.35 -32.83 -50.53
CA MET A 1 12.43 -31.89 -49.83
C MET A 1 12.45 -32.14 -48.32
N LEU A 2 12.00 -33.30 -47.82
CA LEU A 2 12.01 -33.60 -46.38
C LEU A 2 13.41 -33.53 -45.74
N LEU A 3 14.43 -34.13 -46.37
CA LEU A 3 15.83 -34.11 -45.88
C LEU A 3 16.39 -32.68 -45.72
N PHE A 4 16.11 -31.81 -46.70
CA PHE A 4 16.56 -30.41 -46.66
C PHE A 4 15.82 -29.62 -45.57
N PHE A 5 14.53 -29.90 -45.37
CA PHE A 5 13.77 -29.29 -44.29
C PHE A 5 14.25 -29.76 -42.91
N THR A 6 14.51 -31.06 -42.73
CA THR A 6 15.02 -31.61 -41.47
C THR A 6 16.43 -31.11 -41.16
N LEU A 7 17.30 -31.04 -42.17
CA LEU A 7 18.65 -30.50 -42.00
C LEU A 7 18.62 -29.00 -41.68
N GLY A 8 17.76 -28.24 -42.38
CA GLY A 8 17.53 -26.83 -42.10
C GLY A 8 17.02 -26.60 -40.68
N LEU A 9 16.01 -27.36 -40.24
CA LEU A 9 15.49 -27.29 -38.88
C LEU A 9 16.57 -27.62 -37.84
N LEU A 10 17.36 -28.67 -38.06
CA LEU A 10 18.43 -29.07 -37.15
C LEU A 10 19.52 -28.00 -37.01
N VAL A 11 19.91 -27.38 -38.13
CA VAL A 11 20.86 -26.24 -38.12
C VAL A 11 20.29 -25.07 -37.31
N HIS A 12 19.01 -24.73 -37.49
CA HIS A 12 18.38 -23.66 -36.71
C HIS A 12 18.28 -24.00 -35.21
N LEU A 13 17.99 -25.25 -34.86
CA LEU A 13 17.98 -25.71 -33.47
C LEU A 13 19.37 -25.63 -32.83
N VAL A 14 20.43 -25.99 -33.57
CA VAL A 14 21.81 -25.87 -33.10
C VAL A 14 22.20 -24.41 -32.91
N PHE A 15 21.91 -23.53 -33.87
CA PHE A 15 22.17 -22.10 -33.72
C PHE A 15 21.39 -21.50 -32.55
N PHE A 16 20.12 -21.87 -32.39
CA PHE A 16 19.32 -21.45 -31.26
C PHE A 16 19.92 -21.91 -29.93
N ALA A 17 20.33 -23.18 -29.81
CA ALA A 17 20.99 -23.70 -28.61
C ALA A 17 22.33 -23.01 -28.33
N SER A 18 23.11 -22.69 -29.37
CA SER A 18 24.41 -22.02 -29.22
C SER A 18 24.32 -20.62 -28.59
N ILE A 19 23.22 -19.91 -28.79
CA ILE A 19 22.98 -18.61 -28.12
C ILE A 19 22.91 -18.79 -26.61
N PHE A 20 22.25 -19.86 -26.14
CA PHE A 20 22.18 -20.15 -24.70
C PHE A 20 23.55 -20.52 -24.13
N ASP A 21 24.30 -21.36 -24.84
CA ASP A 21 25.64 -21.78 -24.39
C ASP A 21 26.63 -20.60 -24.31
N ILE A 22 26.65 -19.74 -25.33
CA ILE A 22 27.60 -18.60 -25.39
C ILE A 22 27.27 -17.52 -24.35
N TYR A 23 25.99 -17.19 -24.14
CA TYR A 23 25.59 -16.03 -23.34
C TYR A 23 25.12 -16.36 -21.93
N PHE A 24 24.75 -17.61 -21.63
CA PHE A 24 24.19 -18.01 -20.34
C PHE A 24 25.04 -19.04 -19.60
N THR A 25 26.33 -19.12 -19.94
CA THR A 25 27.33 -19.84 -19.13
C THR A 25 27.69 -19.01 -17.90
N SER A 26 27.83 -19.67 -16.75
CA SER A 26 28.18 -19.02 -15.48
C SER A 26 29.56 -18.36 -15.55
N PRO A 27 29.69 -17.07 -15.17
CA PRO A 27 30.99 -16.40 -15.06
C PRO A 27 31.71 -16.72 -13.74
N LEU A 28 31.08 -17.45 -12.81
CA LEU A 28 31.63 -17.69 -11.48
C LEU A 28 32.73 -18.75 -11.51
N VAL A 29 33.86 -18.41 -10.89
CA VAL A 29 35.03 -19.28 -10.82
C VAL A 29 35.10 -19.95 -9.44
N HIS A 30 35.24 -21.27 -9.42
CA HIS A 30 35.35 -22.06 -8.20
C HIS A 30 36.80 -22.31 -7.77
N GLY A 31 36.99 -22.63 -6.49
CA GLY A 31 38.29 -23.04 -5.93
C GLY A 31 39.23 -21.89 -5.55
N MET A 32 38.70 -20.67 -5.42
CA MET A 32 39.48 -19.52 -4.93
C MET A 32 39.92 -19.74 -3.48
N THR A 33 41.12 -19.27 -3.13
CA THR A 33 41.61 -19.28 -1.75
C THR A 33 41.24 -17.97 -1.05
N PRO A 34 40.51 -18.00 0.09
CA PRO A 34 40.18 -16.78 0.84
C PRO A 34 41.42 -15.98 1.25
N ARG A 35 41.29 -14.65 1.24
CA ARG A 35 42.37 -13.73 1.61
C ARG A 35 41.91 -12.79 2.71
N PHE A 36 42.73 -12.64 3.75
CA PHE A 36 42.45 -11.78 4.88
C PHE A 36 43.35 -10.56 4.89
N THR A 37 42.78 -9.41 5.23
CA THR A 37 43.54 -8.17 5.40
C THR A 37 44.14 -8.13 6.81
N PRO A 38 45.45 -7.87 6.97
CA PRO A 38 46.08 -7.80 8.30
C PRO A 38 45.76 -6.50 9.07
N LEU A 39 45.09 -5.55 8.43
CA LEU A 39 44.68 -4.28 9.03
C LEU A 39 43.43 -4.45 9.90
N PRO A 40 43.28 -3.67 10.97
CA PRO A 40 42.05 -3.67 11.74
C PRO A 40 40.86 -3.19 10.89
N PRO A 41 39.66 -3.78 11.06
CA PRO A 41 38.48 -3.35 10.32
C PRO A 41 38.08 -1.91 10.70
N PRO A 42 37.57 -1.11 9.74
CA PRO A 42 37.23 0.29 9.98
C PRO A 42 36.04 0.46 10.94
N ALA A 43 35.20 -0.57 11.09
CA ALA A 43 34.07 -0.56 11.99
C ALA A 43 33.82 -1.97 12.57
N ARG A 44 33.18 -2.01 13.75
CA ARG A 44 32.74 -3.27 14.39
C ARG A 44 31.34 -3.72 13.93
N ARG A 45 30.56 -2.82 13.33
CA ARG A 45 29.17 -3.05 12.90
C ARG A 45 28.93 -2.33 11.59
N LEU A 46 28.20 -2.96 10.69
CA LEU A 46 27.71 -2.39 9.45
C LEU A 46 26.18 -2.41 9.50
N VAL A 47 25.56 -1.29 9.14
CA VAL A 47 24.11 -1.21 8.91
C VAL A 47 23.92 -0.87 7.44
N LEU A 48 23.21 -1.74 6.72
CA LEU A 48 22.97 -1.60 5.29
C LEU A 48 21.49 -1.26 5.08
N PHE A 49 21.22 -0.05 4.56
CA PHE A 49 19.91 0.34 4.08
C PHE A 49 19.91 0.23 2.56
N VAL A 50 19.07 -0.64 2.00
CA VAL A 50 18.90 -0.81 0.55
C VAL A 50 17.45 -0.46 0.21
N ALA A 51 17.26 0.58 -0.59
CA ALA A 51 15.96 0.96 -1.10
C ALA A 51 15.85 0.54 -2.57
N ASP A 52 14.82 -0.25 -2.88
CA ASP A 52 14.63 -0.78 -4.22
C ASP A 52 14.14 0.31 -5.19
N GLY A 53 14.62 0.27 -6.43
CA GLY A 53 14.28 1.26 -7.46
C GLY A 53 14.68 2.72 -7.16
N LEU A 54 15.50 2.96 -6.14
CA LEU A 54 15.91 4.30 -5.72
C LEU A 54 16.88 4.93 -6.72
N ARG A 55 16.36 5.82 -7.56
CA ARG A 55 17.15 6.58 -8.53
C ARG A 55 18.00 7.64 -7.85
N ALA A 56 19.19 7.89 -8.40
CA ALA A 56 20.13 8.85 -7.86
C ALA A 56 19.60 10.29 -7.93
N ASP A 57 18.89 10.65 -9.01
CA ASP A 57 18.28 11.97 -9.21
C ASP A 57 17.33 12.40 -8.08
N ALA A 58 16.68 11.46 -7.40
CA ALA A 58 15.84 11.73 -6.23
C ALA A 58 16.55 12.53 -5.11
N PHE A 59 17.88 12.50 -5.05
CA PHE A 59 18.68 13.24 -4.06
C PHE A 59 19.19 14.59 -4.54
N TYR A 60 19.31 14.81 -5.85
CA TYR A 60 19.93 16.03 -6.40
C TYR A 60 18.93 16.95 -7.10
N GLU A 61 17.76 16.42 -7.51
CA GLU A 61 16.68 17.22 -8.05
C GLU A 61 16.07 18.14 -6.97
N LEU A 62 15.92 19.40 -7.34
CA LEU A 62 15.26 20.43 -6.54
C LEU A 62 13.90 20.75 -7.16
N ASP A 63 12.92 21.06 -6.33
CA ASP A 63 11.65 21.61 -6.79
C ASP A 63 11.82 23.04 -7.36
N GLU A 64 10.75 23.61 -7.92
CA GLU A 64 10.75 24.97 -8.47
C GLU A 64 11.14 26.05 -7.43
N ASN A 65 11.02 25.73 -6.14
CA ASN A 65 11.36 26.61 -5.02
C ASN A 65 12.78 26.34 -4.46
N GLY A 66 13.55 25.43 -5.07
CA GLY A 66 14.91 25.08 -4.66
C GLY A 66 14.98 24.07 -3.50
N ASN A 67 13.90 23.41 -3.11
CA ASN A 67 13.89 22.41 -2.04
C ASN A 67 14.14 21.00 -2.57
N SER A 68 14.92 20.21 -1.82
CA SER A 68 15.11 18.79 -2.11
C SER A 68 13.92 17.96 -1.62
N ARG A 69 13.56 16.92 -2.40
CA ARG A 69 12.55 15.92 -2.00
C ARG A 69 13.00 15.05 -0.81
N ALA A 70 14.32 14.97 -0.55
CA ALA A 70 14.91 14.20 0.54
C ALA A 70 15.86 15.09 1.36
N PRO A 71 15.35 16.10 2.09
CA PRO A 71 16.18 17.14 2.72
C PRO A 71 17.17 16.59 3.74
N PHE A 72 16.78 15.54 4.49
CA PHE A 72 17.65 14.88 5.45
C PHE A 72 18.84 14.18 4.79
N LEU A 73 18.58 13.32 3.79
CA LEU A 73 19.63 12.60 3.07
C LEU A 73 20.49 13.56 2.25
N ARG A 74 19.90 14.62 1.70
CA ARG A 74 20.63 15.71 1.04
C ARG A 74 21.59 16.40 2.00
N ASN A 75 21.17 16.68 3.23
CA ASN A 75 22.05 17.28 4.23
C ASN A 75 23.24 16.37 4.56
N ILE A 76 23.00 15.06 4.73
CA ILE A 76 24.07 14.07 4.96
C ILE A 76 25.05 14.06 3.76
N ILE A 77 24.54 13.97 2.54
CA ILE A 77 25.33 13.98 1.29
C ILE A 77 26.23 15.22 1.19
N MET A 78 25.75 16.38 1.65
CA MET A 78 26.46 17.65 1.50
C MET A 78 27.49 17.92 2.62
N HIS A 79 27.27 17.41 3.83
CA HIS A 79 28.03 17.86 5.00
C HIS A 79 28.72 16.75 5.80
N GLU A 80 28.22 15.51 5.77
CA GLU A 80 28.67 14.45 6.71
C GLU A 80 29.13 13.17 6.01
N GLY A 81 28.45 12.78 4.93
CA GLY A 81 28.59 11.48 4.29
C GLY A 81 29.53 11.47 3.08
N SER A 82 30.07 10.30 2.78
CA SER A 82 30.68 10.01 1.48
C SER A 82 29.64 9.35 0.58
N TRP A 83 29.57 9.76 -0.68
CA TRP A 83 28.58 9.27 -1.63
C TRP A 83 29.16 9.11 -3.03
N GLY A 84 28.51 8.28 -3.84
CA GLY A 84 28.81 8.09 -5.25
C GLY A 84 27.60 7.53 -5.98
N ILE A 85 27.58 7.65 -7.31
CA ILE A 85 26.52 7.10 -8.16
C ILE A 85 26.95 5.72 -8.64
N SER A 86 26.25 4.69 -8.16
CA SER A 86 26.44 3.33 -8.64
C SER A 86 25.76 3.14 -10.00
N HIS A 87 26.52 2.70 -11.00
CA HIS A 87 25.98 2.34 -12.30
C HIS A 87 25.67 0.84 -12.30
N THR A 88 24.38 0.51 -12.26
CA THR A 88 23.93 -0.88 -12.32
C THR A 88 24.19 -1.46 -13.72
N ARG A 89 24.58 -2.73 -13.76
CA ARG A 89 24.63 -3.49 -15.02
C ARG A 89 23.32 -4.21 -15.25
N VAL A 90 23.02 -4.48 -16.52
CA VAL A 90 21.86 -5.29 -16.89
C VAL A 90 22.06 -6.75 -16.43
N PRO A 91 21.00 -7.43 -15.96
CA PRO A 91 19.64 -6.93 -15.76
C PRO A 91 19.52 -6.01 -14.53
N THR A 92 18.85 -4.87 -14.68
CA THR A 92 18.65 -3.88 -13.60
C THR A 92 17.45 -4.25 -12.74
N GLU A 93 17.50 -5.44 -12.16
CA GLU A 93 16.50 -5.97 -11.22
C GLU A 93 17.05 -5.93 -9.78
N SER A 94 16.17 -6.09 -8.80
CA SER A 94 16.51 -5.99 -7.37
C SER A 94 17.58 -7.00 -7.00
N ARG A 95 17.43 -8.26 -7.43
CA ARG A 95 18.33 -9.37 -7.09
C ARG A 95 19.78 -9.15 -7.56
N PRO A 96 20.06 -8.90 -8.85
CA PRO A 96 21.41 -8.60 -9.32
C PRO A 96 22.09 -7.45 -8.57
N GLY A 97 21.33 -6.41 -8.21
CA GLY A 97 21.83 -5.30 -7.41
C GLY A 97 22.30 -5.73 -6.02
N HIS A 98 21.54 -6.59 -5.34
CA HIS A 98 21.90 -7.09 -4.02
C HIS A 98 23.12 -8.02 -4.05
N VAL A 99 23.23 -8.91 -5.05
CA VAL A 99 24.41 -9.77 -5.22
C VAL A 99 25.67 -8.94 -5.43
N ALA A 100 25.62 -7.94 -6.32
CA ALA A 100 26.75 -7.04 -6.54
C ALA A 100 27.14 -6.26 -5.28
N LEU A 101 26.16 -5.82 -4.49
CA LEU A 101 26.41 -5.04 -3.28
C LEU A 101 27.01 -5.87 -2.14
N ILE A 102 26.50 -7.09 -1.93
CA ILE A 102 26.78 -7.90 -0.73
C ILE A 102 27.88 -8.94 -1.00
N ALA A 103 27.95 -9.48 -2.21
CA ALA A 103 28.94 -10.49 -2.60
C ALA A 103 30.06 -9.93 -3.49
N GLY A 104 29.91 -8.72 -4.03
CA GLY A 104 30.98 -8.02 -4.74
C GLY A 104 31.23 -8.48 -6.17
N PHE A 105 30.30 -9.22 -6.77
CA PHE A 105 30.37 -9.66 -8.17
C PHE A 105 29.00 -9.56 -8.86
N TYR A 106 28.96 -9.60 -10.19
CA TYR A 106 27.71 -9.53 -10.95
C TYR A 106 26.97 -10.85 -10.96
N GLU A 107 25.64 -10.80 -10.81
CA GLU A 107 24.76 -11.98 -10.81
C GLU A 107 25.04 -12.94 -11.98
N ASP A 108 24.90 -14.23 -11.68
CA ASP A 108 25.10 -15.30 -12.64
C ASP A 108 23.94 -15.33 -13.64
N VAL A 109 24.23 -14.98 -14.89
CA VAL A 109 23.24 -14.95 -15.98
C VAL A 109 22.62 -16.33 -16.24
N SER A 110 23.30 -17.42 -15.86
CA SER A 110 22.75 -18.78 -15.94
C SER A 110 21.54 -19.00 -15.03
N ALA A 111 21.29 -18.12 -14.05
CA ALA A 111 20.10 -18.14 -13.21
C ALA A 111 18.79 -17.98 -14.00
N VAL A 112 18.84 -17.47 -15.25
CA VAL A 112 17.69 -17.45 -16.17
C VAL A 112 17.09 -18.84 -16.36
N ALA A 113 17.94 -19.89 -16.38
CA ALA A 113 17.49 -21.28 -16.58
C ALA A 113 16.67 -21.80 -15.41
N LYS A 114 16.85 -21.21 -14.21
CA LYS A 114 16.04 -21.47 -13.00
C LYS A 114 14.95 -20.41 -12.79
N GLY A 115 14.69 -19.57 -13.79
CA GLY A 115 13.69 -18.50 -13.73
C GLY A 115 13.96 -17.48 -12.62
N TRP A 116 15.23 -17.19 -12.33
CA TRP A 116 15.68 -16.21 -11.32
C TRP A 116 15.24 -16.50 -9.88
N LYS A 117 14.74 -17.71 -9.59
CA LYS A 117 14.27 -18.08 -8.25
C LYS A 117 15.36 -18.61 -7.33
N GLU A 118 16.38 -19.24 -7.90
CA GLU A 118 17.45 -19.88 -7.12
C GLU A 118 18.80 -19.64 -7.77
N ASN A 119 19.83 -19.50 -6.95
CA ASN A 119 21.19 -19.46 -7.44
C ASN A 119 21.53 -20.84 -8.05
N PRO A 120 21.97 -20.90 -9.31
CA PRO A 120 22.47 -22.14 -9.90
C PRO A 120 23.79 -22.56 -9.26
N VAL A 121 24.54 -21.59 -8.72
CA VAL A 121 25.90 -21.74 -8.19
C VAL A 121 26.00 -21.03 -6.84
N GLU A 122 26.49 -21.72 -5.81
CA GLU A 122 26.73 -21.14 -4.49
C GLU A 122 27.93 -20.18 -4.51
N PHE A 123 27.84 -19.11 -3.72
CA PHE A 123 28.87 -18.09 -3.63
C PHE A 123 29.01 -17.55 -2.20
N ASP A 124 30.19 -17.04 -1.88
CA ASP A 124 30.46 -16.40 -0.61
C ASP A 124 30.00 -14.93 -0.59
N SER A 125 29.68 -14.41 0.58
CA SER A 125 29.12 -13.06 0.74
C SER A 125 29.54 -12.40 2.05
N LEU A 126 29.44 -11.07 2.11
CA LEU A 126 29.75 -10.32 3.34
C LEU A 126 28.92 -10.80 4.55
N PHE A 127 27.70 -11.28 4.32
CA PHE A 127 26.83 -11.79 5.39
C PHE A 127 27.35 -13.12 5.94
N ASN A 128 27.88 -13.98 5.08
CA ASN A 128 28.49 -15.23 5.49
C ASN A 128 29.80 -15.01 6.28
N GLU A 129 30.61 -14.03 5.88
CA GLU A 129 31.86 -13.69 6.59
C GLU A 129 31.63 -12.80 7.84
N SER A 130 30.39 -12.44 8.14
CA SER A 130 30.03 -11.67 9.33
C SER A 130 29.72 -12.59 10.52
N LYS A 131 30.16 -12.19 11.72
CA LYS A 131 29.89 -12.97 12.95
C LYS A 131 28.39 -13.20 13.19
N TYR A 132 27.56 -12.20 12.89
CA TYR A 132 26.10 -12.29 12.91
C TYR A 132 25.53 -11.33 11.87
N THR A 133 24.45 -11.76 11.21
CA THR A 133 23.69 -10.93 10.28
C THR A 133 22.22 -11.01 10.64
N TRP A 134 21.55 -9.86 10.71
CA TRP A 134 20.10 -9.76 10.80
C TRP A 134 19.61 -8.94 9.62
N SER A 135 18.62 -9.46 8.92
CA SER A 135 18.11 -8.85 7.69
C SER A 135 16.59 -8.89 7.65
N TRP A 136 16.00 -7.79 7.16
CA TRP A 136 14.55 -7.60 7.03
C TRP A 136 14.25 -7.15 5.61
N GLY A 137 13.31 -7.80 4.91
CA GLY A 137 13.04 -7.47 3.51
C GLY A 137 12.36 -8.57 2.71
N SER A 138 12.68 -8.62 1.41
CA SER A 138 12.01 -9.48 0.44
C SER A 138 12.30 -10.98 0.62
N PRO A 139 11.28 -11.86 0.55
CA PRO A 139 11.46 -13.31 0.51
C PRO A 139 12.15 -13.81 -0.77
N ASP A 140 12.23 -13.01 -1.84
CA ASP A 140 12.98 -13.35 -3.05
C ASP A 140 14.47 -13.04 -2.92
N ILE A 141 14.84 -12.16 -1.98
CA ILE A 141 16.22 -11.70 -1.78
C ILE A 141 16.90 -12.39 -0.59
N LEU A 142 16.35 -12.27 0.61
CA LEU A 142 17.05 -12.67 1.83
C LEU A 142 17.45 -14.16 1.87
N PRO A 143 16.60 -15.11 1.42
CA PRO A 143 16.95 -16.52 1.46
C PRO A 143 18.16 -16.90 0.64
N MET A 144 18.53 -16.15 -0.40
CA MET A 144 19.69 -16.48 -1.23
C MET A 144 21.01 -16.34 -0.46
N PHE A 145 21.08 -15.39 0.48
CA PHE A 145 22.26 -15.16 1.31
C PHE A 145 22.27 -16.05 2.56
N ALA A 146 21.09 -16.40 3.08
CA ALA A 146 20.98 -17.28 4.24
C ALA A 146 21.25 -18.76 3.88
N LYS A 147 20.70 -19.25 2.76
CA LYS A 147 20.91 -20.66 2.33
C LYS A 147 22.36 -20.94 1.95
N GLY A 148 23.09 -19.94 1.44
CA GLY A 148 24.50 -20.05 1.09
C GLY A 148 25.47 -19.78 2.24
N ALA A 149 24.98 -19.43 3.43
CA ALA A 149 25.83 -19.13 4.58
C ALA A 149 26.20 -20.40 5.37
N SER A 150 27.45 -20.46 5.84
CA SER A 150 27.96 -21.52 6.70
C SER A 150 27.52 -21.32 8.15
N GLY A 151 26.38 -21.91 8.53
CA GLY A 151 25.96 -22.07 9.93
C GLY A 151 24.86 -21.12 10.41
N ASP A 152 24.53 -21.23 11.71
CA ASP A 152 23.35 -20.60 12.31
C ASP A 152 23.60 -19.16 12.80
N HIS A 153 24.09 -18.27 11.92
CA HIS A 153 24.39 -16.88 12.28
C HIS A 153 23.80 -15.81 11.35
N VAL A 154 23.12 -16.23 10.27
CA VAL A 154 22.40 -15.34 9.35
C VAL A 154 20.90 -15.46 9.59
N TYR A 155 20.31 -14.45 10.22
CA TYR A 155 18.88 -14.37 10.52
C TYR A 155 18.15 -13.51 9.49
N MET A 156 17.08 -14.06 8.93
CA MET A 156 16.25 -13.40 7.93
C MET A 156 14.80 -13.30 8.39
N TYR A 157 14.23 -12.12 8.20
CA TYR A 157 12.83 -11.83 8.46
C TYR A 157 12.24 -11.26 7.17
N SER A 158 11.39 -12.04 6.51
CA SER A 158 10.70 -11.56 5.32
C SER A 158 9.22 -11.36 5.59
N TYR A 159 8.64 -10.39 4.90
CA TYR A 159 7.19 -10.37 4.73
C TYR A 159 6.74 -11.54 3.83
N ASP A 160 5.43 -11.79 3.82
CA ASP A 160 4.83 -12.82 2.98
C ASP A 160 4.95 -12.45 1.49
N ALA A 161 5.24 -13.44 0.64
CA ALA A 161 5.42 -13.26 -0.80
C ALA A 161 4.15 -12.72 -1.48
N GLU A 162 2.97 -13.01 -0.92
CA GLU A 162 1.69 -12.45 -1.39
C GLU A 162 1.59 -10.92 -1.24
N ARG A 163 2.44 -10.31 -0.40
CA ARG A 163 2.48 -8.86 -0.20
C ARG A 163 3.35 -8.14 -1.24
N GLU A 164 4.15 -8.86 -2.03
CA GLU A 164 4.92 -8.34 -3.17
C GLU A 164 4.04 -8.13 -4.42
N ASP A 165 2.89 -7.49 -4.24
CA ASP A 165 2.10 -7.04 -5.39
C ASP A 165 2.66 -5.72 -5.91
N PHE A 166 3.55 -5.81 -6.91
CA PHE A 166 4.13 -4.67 -7.62
C PHE A 166 3.07 -3.81 -8.36
N GLY A 167 1.82 -4.27 -8.46
CA GLY A 167 0.67 -3.51 -8.97
C GLY A 167 -0.16 -2.81 -7.88
N ALA A 168 0.18 -2.98 -6.60
CA ALA A 168 -0.51 -2.32 -5.50
C ALA A 168 -0.25 -0.82 -5.51
N HIS A 169 -1.29 -0.02 -5.24
CA HIS A 169 -1.26 1.44 -5.33
C HIS A 169 -0.34 2.14 -4.28
N ASP A 170 0.31 1.39 -3.41
CA ASP A 170 1.07 1.92 -2.28
C ASP A 170 2.35 1.12 -2.02
N ALA A 171 3.45 1.60 -2.62
CA ALA A 171 4.79 1.02 -2.46
C ALA A 171 5.33 1.16 -1.02
N THR A 172 4.76 2.04 -0.19
CA THR A 172 5.28 2.32 1.17
C THR A 172 4.97 1.21 2.17
N LYS A 173 4.10 0.24 1.83
CA LYS A 173 3.68 -0.82 2.74
C LYS A 173 4.81 -1.75 3.15
N LEU A 174 5.67 -2.12 2.19
CA LEU A 174 6.80 -3.01 2.45
C LEU A 174 7.89 -2.27 3.24
N ASP A 175 8.14 -1.01 2.91
CA ASP A 175 9.02 -0.13 3.69
C ASP A 175 8.51 0.04 5.13
N THR A 176 7.21 0.22 5.30
CA THR A 176 6.55 0.31 6.61
C THR A 176 6.69 -0.99 7.38
N TRP A 177 6.61 -2.15 6.72
CA TRP A 177 6.84 -3.44 7.39
C TRP A 177 8.28 -3.58 7.89
N VAL A 178 9.28 -3.21 7.07
CA VAL A 178 10.69 -3.23 7.48
C VAL A 178 10.90 -2.25 8.63
N PHE A 179 10.37 -1.03 8.50
CA PHE A 179 10.41 -0.04 9.57
C PHE A 179 9.78 -0.60 10.84
N ASP A 180 8.58 -1.19 10.78
CA ASP A 180 7.87 -1.75 11.92
C ASP A 180 8.55 -2.97 12.55
N SER A 181 9.32 -3.72 11.77
CA SER A 181 10.09 -4.86 12.25
C SER A 181 11.37 -4.42 12.97
N VAL A 182 11.92 -3.27 12.58
CA VAL A 182 13.14 -2.69 13.16
C VAL A 182 12.81 -1.59 14.18
N LYS A 183 11.57 -1.08 14.21
CA LYS A 183 11.21 0.10 15.01
C LYS A 183 11.40 -0.20 16.48
N GLY A 184 12.32 0.55 17.07
CA GLY A 184 12.26 1.00 18.45
C GLY A 184 12.32 -0.05 19.55
N ILE A 185 12.18 -1.35 19.31
CA ILE A 185 12.26 -2.38 20.36
C ILE A 185 13.64 -3.01 20.31
N LEU A 186 14.41 -2.83 21.37
CA LEU A 186 15.71 -3.47 21.51
C LEU A 186 15.54 -5.00 21.50
N PRO A 187 16.15 -5.74 20.55
CA PRO A 187 16.01 -7.18 20.51
C PRO A 187 17.00 -7.82 21.50
N VAL A 188 16.54 -7.92 22.76
CA VAL A 188 17.35 -8.32 23.92
C VAL A 188 17.95 -9.71 23.77
N ASP A 189 17.28 -10.60 23.03
CA ASP A 189 17.70 -11.98 22.80
C ASP A 189 19.00 -12.07 21.98
N TYR A 190 19.31 -11.05 21.18
CA TYR A 190 20.54 -10.99 20.39
C TYR A 190 21.72 -10.34 21.14
N LEU A 191 21.49 -9.76 22.32
CA LEU A 191 22.55 -9.13 23.09
C LEU A 191 23.32 -10.17 23.90
N ASN A 192 24.56 -10.48 23.49
CA ASN A 192 25.45 -11.29 24.32
C ASN A 192 26.08 -10.43 25.44
N ASN A 193 25.31 -10.19 26.51
CA ASN A 193 25.74 -9.42 27.67
C ASN A 193 24.99 -9.88 28.93
N THR A 194 25.37 -9.35 30.10
CA THR A 194 24.73 -9.62 31.39
C THR A 194 23.24 -9.27 31.39
N ASP A 195 22.44 -10.00 32.16
CA ASP A 195 21.00 -9.76 32.27
C ASP A 195 20.67 -8.37 32.83
N LEU A 196 21.53 -7.83 33.70
CA LEU A 196 21.44 -6.45 34.16
C LEU A 196 21.59 -5.45 33.00
N PHE A 197 22.60 -5.65 32.13
CA PHE A 197 22.81 -4.78 30.97
C PHE A 197 21.63 -4.84 30.02
N LYS A 198 21.11 -6.06 29.77
CA LYS A 198 19.92 -6.30 28.95
C LYS A 198 18.70 -5.57 29.52
N ALA A 199 18.43 -5.73 30.81
CA ALA A 199 17.30 -5.11 31.50
C ALA A 199 17.39 -3.57 31.52
N GLU A 200 18.56 -3.00 31.83
CA GLU A 200 18.77 -1.54 31.80
C GLU A 200 18.65 -0.99 30.37
N SER A 201 19.20 -1.68 29.37
CA SER A 201 19.10 -1.25 27.97
C SER A 201 17.65 -1.27 27.48
N MET A 202 16.90 -2.33 27.81
CA MET A 202 15.47 -2.43 27.50
C MET A 202 14.66 -1.36 28.24
N PHE A 203 14.99 -1.07 29.51
CA PHE A 203 14.36 0.02 30.26
C PHE A 203 14.62 1.39 29.61
N THR A 204 15.87 1.69 29.24
CA THR A 204 16.20 2.94 28.53
C THR A 204 15.45 3.05 27.21
N ASN A 205 15.38 1.95 26.45
CA ASN A 205 14.65 1.89 25.19
C ASN A 205 13.14 2.17 25.38
N ALA A 206 12.53 1.58 26.41
CA ALA A 206 11.13 1.83 26.76
C ALA A 206 10.87 3.28 27.15
N VAL A 207 11.77 3.89 27.92
CA VAL A 207 11.69 5.31 28.28
C VAL A 207 11.78 6.19 27.04
N GLN A 208 12.69 5.90 26.10
CA GLN A 208 12.81 6.67 24.86
C GLN A 208 11.52 6.67 24.04
N ILE A 209 10.88 5.51 23.86
CA ILE A 209 9.59 5.42 23.15
C ILE A 209 8.50 6.15 23.93
N LEU A 210 8.47 6.00 25.26
CA LEU A 210 7.50 6.69 26.10
C LEU A 210 7.63 8.21 26.00
N GLU A 211 8.84 8.75 25.90
CA GLU A 211 9.05 10.19 25.68
C GLU A 211 8.51 10.65 24.33
N GLN A 212 8.66 9.85 23.26
CA GLN A 212 8.02 10.17 21.97
C GLN A 212 6.50 10.22 22.09
N PHE A 213 5.90 9.25 22.80
CA PHE A 213 4.47 9.24 23.08
C PHE A 213 4.03 10.50 23.82
N LYS A 214 4.74 10.90 24.88
CA LYS A 214 4.43 12.12 25.65
C LYS A 214 4.52 13.38 24.81
N VAL A 215 5.58 13.54 24.02
CA VAL A 215 5.74 14.70 23.14
C VAL A 215 4.59 14.77 22.13
N LYS A 216 4.24 13.65 21.50
CA LYS A 216 3.14 13.60 20.53
C LYS A 216 1.78 13.91 21.18
N MET A 217 1.53 13.35 22.36
CA MET A 217 0.34 13.62 23.15
C MET A 217 0.20 15.11 23.47
N THR A 218 1.28 15.74 23.94
CA THR A 218 1.31 17.18 24.27
C THR A 218 1.07 18.04 23.04
N GLN A 219 1.76 17.77 21.94
CA GLN A 219 1.53 18.45 20.66
C GLN A 219 0.05 18.40 20.26
N LYS A 220 -0.59 17.21 20.40
CA LYS A 220 -1.99 17.06 20.03
C LYS A 220 -2.94 17.75 21.01
N LYS A 221 -2.63 17.72 22.30
CA LYS A 221 -3.38 18.40 23.36
C LYS A 221 -3.35 19.92 23.22
N GLU A 222 -2.22 20.49 22.80
CA GLU A 222 -2.05 21.93 22.60
C GLU A 222 -2.75 22.42 21.31
N ALA A 223 -2.75 21.60 20.25
CA ALA A 223 -3.44 21.93 19.01
C ALA A 223 -4.97 21.75 19.08
N THR A 224 -5.47 20.94 20.02
CA THR A 224 -6.90 20.62 20.14
C THR A 224 -7.54 21.42 21.27
N LEU A 225 -8.78 21.88 21.08
CA LEU A 225 -9.50 22.55 22.16
C LEU A 225 -9.68 21.60 23.37
N PRO A 226 -9.51 22.09 24.63
CA PRO A 226 -9.47 21.21 25.81
C PRO A 226 -10.69 20.30 25.98
N PHE A 227 -11.87 20.74 25.54
CA PHE A 227 -13.12 19.96 25.65
C PHE A 227 -13.28 18.90 24.55
N LEU A 228 -12.50 18.96 23.47
CA LEU A 228 -12.49 17.97 22.38
C LEU A 228 -11.31 16.98 22.49
N PHE A 229 -10.36 17.26 23.37
CA PHE A 229 -9.20 16.39 23.56
C PHE A 229 -9.56 15.18 24.42
N THR A 230 -9.29 13.99 23.90
CA THR A 230 -9.49 12.72 24.59
C THR A 230 -8.16 11.98 24.72
N PRO A 231 -7.61 11.87 25.94
CA PRO A 231 -6.32 11.22 26.15
C PRO A 231 -6.43 9.70 25.95
N PHE A 232 -5.33 9.08 25.55
CA PHE A 232 -5.21 7.63 25.46
C PHE A 232 -5.30 7.00 26.86
N LYS A 233 -6.42 6.34 27.15
CA LYS A 233 -6.78 5.89 28.52
C LYS A 233 -5.86 4.80 29.06
N LEU A 234 -5.36 3.92 28.20
CA LEU A 234 -4.53 2.77 28.60
C LEU A 234 -3.16 3.19 29.16
N LEU A 235 -2.66 4.38 28.80
CA LEU A 235 -1.36 4.87 29.23
C LEU A 235 -1.46 6.27 29.86
N SER A 236 -2.31 6.40 30.88
CA SER A 236 -2.45 7.62 31.67
C SER A 236 -1.16 8.02 32.39
N ASP A 237 -0.99 9.30 32.74
CA ASP A 237 0.22 9.80 33.40
C ASP A 237 0.54 9.06 34.72
N SER A 238 -0.49 8.67 35.47
CA SER A 238 -0.33 7.85 36.67
C SER A 238 0.17 6.45 36.37
N GLU A 239 -0.34 5.83 35.29
CA GLU A 239 0.06 4.48 34.89
C GLU A 239 1.49 4.46 34.35
N GLN A 240 1.85 5.46 33.55
CA GLN A 240 3.23 5.67 33.10
C GLN A 240 4.20 5.72 34.29
N LEU A 241 3.89 6.54 35.32
CA LEU A 241 4.72 6.65 36.51
C LEU A 241 4.75 5.35 37.33
N ASN A 242 3.62 4.63 37.40
CA ASN A 242 3.51 3.34 38.09
C ASN A 242 4.43 2.29 37.44
N ILE A 243 4.31 2.10 36.13
CA ILE A 243 5.12 1.15 35.36
C ILE A 243 6.61 1.47 35.49
N LEU A 244 7.00 2.74 35.32
CA LEU A 244 8.41 3.14 35.45
C LEU A 244 8.97 2.90 36.86
N ARG A 245 8.20 3.20 37.91
CA ARG A 245 8.60 2.91 39.30
C ARG A 245 8.74 1.41 39.55
N LYS A 246 7.80 0.62 39.04
CA LYS A 246 7.80 -0.85 39.15
C LYS A 246 9.02 -1.45 38.47
N ALA A 247 9.33 -1.02 37.24
CA ALA A 247 10.52 -1.47 36.51
C ALA A 247 11.81 -1.13 37.29
N ARG A 248 11.96 0.10 37.79
CA ARG A 248 13.11 0.50 38.61
C ARG A 248 13.22 -0.31 39.92
N SER A 249 12.10 -0.67 40.53
CA SER A 249 12.08 -1.54 41.71
C SER A 249 12.55 -2.97 41.38
N TYR A 250 12.10 -3.54 40.26
CA TYR A 250 12.54 -4.87 39.82
C TYR A 250 14.01 -4.94 39.44
N ILE A 251 14.56 -3.88 38.82
CA ILE A 251 16.01 -3.78 38.56
C ILE A 251 16.79 -3.86 39.88
N LYS A 252 16.37 -3.12 40.92
CA LYS A 252 17.01 -3.17 42.25
C LYS A 252 16.91 -4.54 42.91
N GLN A 253 15.81 -5.25 42.68
CA GLN A 253 15.57 -6.61 43.18
C GLN A 253 16.26 -7.70 42.35
N ARG A 254 16.98 -7.35 41.27
CA ARG A 254 17.62 -8.27 40.31
C ARG A 254 16.63 -9.23 39.60
N LYS A 255 15.39 -8.78 39.41
CA LYS A 255 14.33 -9.49 38.67
C LYS A 255 14.35 -9.05 37.20
N PHE A 256 15.34 -9.52 36.45
CA PHE A 256 15.65 -8.96 35.12
C PHE A 256 14.66 -9.37 34.04
N ASP A 257 14.17 -10.61 34.06
CA ASP A 257 13.20 -11.09 33.07
C ASP A 257 11.86 -10.35 33.19
N GLU A 258 11.42 -10.08 34.42
CA GLU A 258 10.21 -9.31 34.70
C GLU A 258 10.36 -7.85 34.27
N VAL A 259 11.56 -7.27 34.35
CA VAL A 259 11.84 -5.92 33.81
C VAL A 259 11.71 -5.93 32.29
N VAL A 260 12.31 -6.91 31.61
CA VAL A 260 12.25 -7.02 30.15
C VAL A 260 10.80 -7.18 29.68
N SER A 261 10.03 -8.05 30.34
CA SER A 261 8.60 -8.24 30.03
C SER A 261 7.79 -6.96 30.24
N LEU A 262 7.95 -6.29 31.39
CA LEU A 262 7.21 -5.07 31.72
C LEU A 262 7.56 -3.91 30.78
N CYS A 263 8.85 -3.78 30.39
CA CYS A 263 9.29 -2.77 29.45
C CYS A 263 8.77 -3.04 28.03
N ARG A 264 8.70 -4.30 27.61
CA ARG A 264 8.09 -4.68 26.33
C ARG A 264 6.60 -4.34 26.28
N GLU A 265 5.88 -4.59 27.37
CA GLU A 265 4.48 -4.18 27.52
C GLU A 265 4.32 -2.65 27.44
N LEU A 266 5.16 -1.90 28.15
CA LEU A 266 5.18 -0.43 28.09
C LEU A 266 5.43 0.09 26.67
N ILE A 267 6.40 -0.49 25.97
CA ILE A 267 6.72 -0.15 24.58
C ILE A 267 5.52 -0.38 23.68
N ASN A 268 4.87 -1.54 23.78
CA ASN A 268 3.69 -1.87 22.98
C ASN A 268 2.55 -0.87 23.22
N LEU A 269 2.25 -0.56 24.49
CA LEU A 269 1.23 0.43 24.86
C LEU A 269 1.59 1.84 24.35
N ALA A 270 2.87 2.23 24.42
CA ALA A 270 3.33 3.53 23.95
C ALA A 270 3.27 3.64 22.41
N LEU A 271 3.61 2.57 21.68
CA LEU A 271 3.48 2.49 20.22
C LEU A 271 2.01 2.52 19.77
N GLU A 272 1.13 1.81 20.47
CA GLU A 272 -0.31 1.87 20.22
C GLU A 272 -0.86 3.29 20.49
N GLY A 273 -0.43 3.91 21.58
CA GLY A 273 -0.75 5.28 21.91
C GLY A 273 -0.21 6.30 20.89
N LEU A 274 0.98 6.08 20.35
CA LEU A 274 1.55 6.89 19.26
C LEU A 274 0.70 6.77 18.00
N SER A 275 0.31 5.55 17.62
CA SER A 275 -0.59 5.31 16.50
C SER A 275 -1.94 6.01 16.72
N TYR A 276 -2.50 5.92 17.92
CA TYR A 276 -3.74 6.62 18.29
C TYR A 276 -3.64 8.14 18.02
N TYR A 277 -2.56 8.79 18.49
CA TYR A 277 -2.38 10.23 18.26
C TYR A 277 -2.01 10.59 16.82
N HIS A 278 -1.35 9.69 16.07
CA HIS A 278 -1.10 9.88 14.64
C HIS A 278 -2.39 9.83 13.82
N THR A 279 -3.32 8.95 14.17
CA THR A 279 -4.60 8.80 13.48
C THR A 279 -5.77 9.52 14.15
N TYR A 280 -5.49 10.40 15.12
CA TYR A 280 -6.50 11.02 15.98
C TYR A 280 -7.60 11.75 15.18
N ASP A 281 -7.19 12.48 14.14
CA ASP A 281 -8.11 13.27 13.32
C ASP A 281 -8.81 12.46 12.23
N ARG A 282 -8.42 11.18 12.02
CA ARG A 282 -8.88 10.36 10.89
C ARG A 282 -10.40 10.21 10.87
N PHE A 283 -11.01 10.02 12.03
CA PHE A 283 -12.48 9.88 12.13
C PHE A 283 -13.19 11.19 11.77
N PHE A 284 -12.76 12.31 12.35
CA PHE A 284 -13.29 13.65 12.06
C PHE A 284 -13.16 13.99 10.57
N LEU A 285 -11.96 13.78 10.01
CA LEU A 285 -11.70 14.05 8.59
C LEU A 285 -12.50 13.10 7.70
N GLY A 286 -12.62 11.83 8.09
CA GLY A 286 -13.41 10.82 7.40
C GLY A 286 -14.88 11.22 7.25
N ILE A 287 -15.51 11.73 8.31
CA ILE A 287 -16.90 12.22 8.25
C ILE A 287 -17.05 13.35 7.21
N ASN A 288 -16.13 14.32 7.21
CA ASN A 288 -16.17 15.45 6.27
C ASN A 288 -16.02 14.97 4.82
N VAL A 289 -15.06 14.08 4.56
CA VAL A 289 -14.83 13.51 3.23
C VAL A 289 -16.04 12.70 2.74
N VAL A 290 -16.60 11.84 3.59
CA VAL A 290 -17.82 11.07 3.26
C VAL A 290 -18.99 12.00 2.98
N THR A 291 -19.18 13.05 3.79
CA THR A 291 -20.22 14.06 3.59
C THR A 291 -20.04 14.79 2.26
N GLY A 292 -18.79 15.07 1.87
CA GLY A 292 -18.44 15.63 0.56
C GLY A 292 -18.79 14.70 -0.59
N PHE A 293 -18.41 13.42 -0.51
CA PHE A 293 -18.74 12.42 -1.54
C PHE A 293 -20.25 12.21 -1.68
N VAL A 294 -20.97 12.03 -0.57
CA VAL A 294 -22.43 11.88 -0.57
C VAL A 294 -23.10 13.12 -1.17
N GLY A 295 -22.62 14.31 -0.82
CA GLY A 295 -23.09 15.56 -1.41
C GLY A 295 -22.87 15.60 -2.92
N TRP A 296 -21.66 15.24 -3.37
CA TRP A 296 -21.29 15.26 -4.79
C TRP A 296 -22.10 14.24 -5.61
N THR A 297 -22.23 13.01 -5.12
CA THR A 297 -23.05 11.99 -5.79
C THR A 297 -24.52 12.39 -5.84
N SER A 298 -25.03 13.04 -4.79
CA SER A 298 -26.40 13.56 -4.76
C SER A 298 -26.57 14.68 -5.79
N TYR A 299 -25.62 15.62 -5.86
CA TYR A 299 -25.64 16.69 -6.84
C TYR A 299 -25.60 16.16 -8.28
N ALA A 300 -24.65 15.26 -8.58
CA ALA A 300 -24.54 14.64 -9.89
C ALA A 300 -25.82 13.88 -10.27
N SER A 301 -26.40 13.13 -9.32
CA SER A 301 -27.67 12.43 -9.53
C SER A 301 -28.81 13.41 -9.85
N LEU A 302 -28.90 14.53 -9.11
CA LEU A 302 -29.91 15.56 -9.37
C LEU A 302 -29.74 16.21 -10.74
N VAL A 303 -28.50 16.46 -11.17
CA VAL A 303 -28.21 17.00 -12.51
C VAL A 303 -28.64 16.01 -13.59
N ILE A 304 -28.31 14.72 -13.45
CA ILE A 304 -28.68 13.65 -14.39
C ILE A 304 -30.21 13.48 -14.45
N ILE A 305 -30.88 13.48 -13.30
CA ILE A 305 -32.34 13.39 -13.24
C ILE A 305 -32.95 14.62 -13.92
N LYS A 306 -32.45 15.82 -13.64
CA LYS A 306 -32.94 17.05 -14.27
C LYS A 306 -32.73 17.07 -15.77
N SER A 307 -31.64 16.49 -16.29
CA SER A 307 -31.35 16.47 -17.73
C SER A 307 -32.08 15.37 -18.50
N HIS A 308 -32.29 14.21 -17.89
CA HIS A 308 -32.81 13.02 -18.60
C HIS A 308 -34.25 12.64 -18.23
N SER A 309 -34.78 13.09 -17.09
CA SER A 309 -36.17 12.83 -16.73
C SER A 309 -37.07 13.96 -17.23
N ASN A 310 -38.14 13.60 -17.95
CA ASN A 310 -39.19 14.55 -18.34
C ASN A 310 -40.03 15.04 -17.13
N LEU A 311 -39.63 14.73 -15.89
CA LEU A 311 -40.34 15.09 -14.65
C LEU A 311 -40.57 16.60 -14.50
N LEU A 312 -39.70 17.43 -15.10
CA LEU A 312 -39.77 18.89 -15.04
C LEU A 312 -40.49 19.56 -16.22
N LYS A 313 -40.98 18.83 -17.22
CA LYS A 313 -41.69 19.44 -18.37
C LYS A 313 -43.12 19.89 -18.06
N GLY A 314 -43.69 19.49 -16.91
CA GLY A 314 -45.11 19.69 -16.59
C GLY A 314 -45.43 20.69 -15.48
N VAL A 315 -44.46 21.16 -14.69
CA VAL A 315 -44.73 22.13 -13.61
C VAL A 315 -44.17 23.48 -14.01
N SER A 316 -45.10 24.40 -14.25
CA SER A 316 -44.92 25.80 -14.55
C SER A 316 -43.85 26.47 -13.69
N LYS A 317 -43.15 27.43 -14.32
CA LYS A 317 -42.46 28.55 -13.68
C LYS A 317 -43.34 29.21 -12.60
N GLU A 318 -43.32 28.71 -11.37
CA GLU A 318 -43.44 29.59 -10.21
C GLU A 318 -42.02 29.90 -9.75
N ILE A 319 -41.50 31.01 -10.28
CA ILE A 319 -40.29 31.64 -9.78
C ILE A 319 -40.67 32.19 -8.40
N LYS A 320 -40.54 31.37 -7.35
CA LYS A 320 -40.36 31.91 -6.01
C LYS A 320 -38.96 32.52 -5.99
N GLU A 321 -38.91 33.84 -5.78
CA GLU A 321 -37.70 34.62 -5.50
C GLU A 321 -36.69 33.77 -4.69
N PRO A 322 -35.42 33.66 -5.13
CA PRO A 322 -34.42 32.91 -4.39
C PRO A 322 -34.29 33.57 -3.02
N SER A 323 -34.65 32.85 -1.96
CA SER A 323 -34.50 33.35 -0.60
C SER A 323 -33.02 33.63 -0.35
N HIS A 324 -32.65 34.92 -0.24
CA HIS A 324 -31.28 35.35 0.09
C HIS A 324 -30.74 34.74 1.39
N LEU A 325 -31.62 34.21 2.24
CA LEU A 325 -31.29 33.51 3.47
C LEU A 325 -30.43 32.27 3.24
N LEU A 326 -30.74 31.42 2.25
CA LEU A 326 -30.01 30.17 2.03
C LEU A 326 -28.53 30.40 1.68
N PRO A 327 -28.15 31.23 0.68
CA PRO A 327 -26.74 31.49 0.40
C PRO A 327 -26.03 32.20 1.57
N CYS A 328 -26.69 33.15 2.26
CA CYS A 328 -26.11 33.81 3.43
C CYS A 328 -25.79 32.82 4.57
N SER A 329 -26.69 31.86 4.83
CA SER A 329 -26.45 30.82 5.83
C SER A 329 -25.27 29.92 5.46
N PHE A 330 -25.12 29.52 4.20
CA PHE A 330 -23.99 28.67 3.77
C PHE A 330 -22.65 29.42 3.79
N VAL A 331 -22.63 30.72 3.47
CA VAL A 331 -21.44 31.57 3.63
C VAL A 331 -21.07 31.69 5.12
N ALA A 332 -22.06 31.92 6.01
CA ALA A 332 -21.81 31.97 7.45
C ALA A 332 -21.26 30.63 7.99
N ILE A 333 -21.78 29.48 7.54
CA ILE A 333 -21.26 28.15 7.87
C ILE A 333 -19.81 28.00 7.39
N GLY A 334 -19.50 28.41 6.16
CA GLY A 334 -18.14 28.37 5.63
C GLY A 334 -17.16 29.20 6.45
N ILE A 335 -17.54 30.43 6.83
CA ILE A 335 -16.74 31.30 7.70
C ILE A 335 -16.54 30.65 9.08
N PHE A 336 -17.60 30.10 9.67
CA PHE A 336 -17.53 29.43 10.97
C PHE A 336 -16.56 28.22 10.93
N VAL A 337 -16.65 27.38 9.90
CA VAL A 337 -15.72 26.25 9.70
C VAL A 337 -14.29 26.74 9.53
N ALA A 338 -14.06 27.80 8.73
CA ALA A 338 -12.72 28.36 8.54
C ALA A 338 -12.13 28.94 9.83
N LEU A 339 -12.94 29.65 10.63
CA LEU A 339 -12.53 30.16 11.95
C LEU A 339 -12.25 29.03 12.94
N PHE A 340 -13.07 27.99 12.96
CA PHE A 340 -12.85 26.81 13.81
C PHE A 340 -11.51 26.13 13.51
N LEU A 341 -11.19 25.94 12.22
CA LEU A 341 -9.91 25.36 11.80
C LEU A 341 -8.72 26.28 12.10
N LEU A 342 -8.91 27.60 11.99
CA LEU A 342 -7.88 28.59 12.30
C LEU A 342 -7.53 28.59 13.79
N ILE A 343 -8.53 28.50 14.66
CA ILE A 343 -8.34 28.43 16.12
C ILE A 343 -7.54 27.18 16.52
N GLN A 344 -7.73 26.06 15.81
CA GLN A 344 -7.00 24.80 16.05
C GLN A 344 -5.64 24.73 15.35
N ALA A 345 -5.21 25.79 14.66
CA ALA A 345 -3.99 25.84 13.88
C ALA A 345 -3.82 24.63 12.94
N CYS A 346 -4.92 24.18 12.33
CA CYS A 346 -4.90 22.99 11.47
C CYS A 346 -4.07 23.22 10.20
N PRO A 347 -3.43 22.17 9.64
CA PRO A 347 -2.77 22.25 8.34
C PRO A 347 -3.72 22.71 7.23
N TRP A 348 -3.20 23.36 6.19
CA TRP A 348 -4.01 23.89 5.08
C TRP A 348 -4.87 22.81 4.38
N THR A 349 -4.41 21.54 4.37
CA THR A 349 -5.16 20.41 3.79
C THR A 349 -6.52 20.19 4.47
N TYR A 350 -6.64 20.50 5.77
CA TYR A 350 -7.89 20.35 6.53
C TYR A 350 -8.97 21.33 6.04
N TYR A 351 -8.57 22.52 5.58
CA TYR A 351 -9.50 23.49 5.01
C TYR A 351 -10.14 22.96 3.73
N VAL A 352 -9.38 22.27 2.88
CA VAL A 352 -9.91 21.65 1.66
C VAL A 352 -10.98 20.63 2.00
N TYR A 353 -10.69 19.71 2.93
CA TYR A 353 -11.61 18.63 3.29
C TYR A 353 -12.90 19.12 3.97
N CYS A 354 -12.80 20.13 4.85
CA CYS A 354 -13.95 20.62 5.62
C CYS A 354 -14.77 21.69 4.89
N LEU A 355 -14.17 22.47 4.00
CA LEU A 355 -14.89 23.51 3.25
C LEU A 355 -15.55 22.97 1.98
N LEU A 356 -14.99 21.95 1.32
CA LEU A 356 -15.54 21.39 0.07
C LEU A 356 -17.00 20.92 0.17
N PRO A 357 -17.46 20.27 1.27
CA PRO A 357 -18.86 19.89 1.39
C PRO A 357 -19.82 21.07 1.40
N VAL A 358 -19.42 22.25 1.87
CA VAL A 358 -20.29 23.44 2.04
C VAL A 358 -20.91 23.90 0.70
N PRO A 359 -20.14 24.25 -0.36
CA PRO A 359 -20.73 24.64 -1.64
C PRO A 359 -21.44 23.48 -2.36
N VAL A 360 -21.00 22.23 -2.16
CA VAL A 360 -21.63 21.06 -2.77
C VAL A 360 -23.03 20.85 -2.21
N TRP A 361 -23.19 20.91 -0.88
CA TRP A 361 -24.50 20.80 -0.24
C TRP A 361 -25.39 22.01 -0.49
N TYR A 362 -24.83 23.21 -0.63
CA TYR A 362 -25.57 24.37 -1.14
C TYR A 362 -26.16 24.09 -2.52
N ALA A 363 -25.38 23.52 -3.45
CA ALA A 363 -25.85 23.19 -4.79
C ALA A 363 -26.96 22.13 -4.80
N VAL A 364 -26.87 21.12 -3.92
CA VAL A 364 -27.92 20.10 -3.71
C VAL A 364 -29.20 20.74 -3.18
N LEU A 365 -29.12 21.54 -2.11
CA LEU A 365 -30.27 22.15 -1.47
C LEU A 365 -30.93 23.26 -2.31
N ARG A 366 -30.18 23.90 -3.21
CA ARG A 366 -30.75 24.84 -4.18
C ARG A 366 -31.78 24.17 -5.08
N GLU A 367 -31.58 22.90 -5.42
CA GLU A 367 -32.47 22.10 -6.27
C GLU A 367 -33.49 21.30 -5.44
N PHE A 368 -33.83 21.76 -4.22
CA PHE A 368 -34.73 21.05 -3.30
C PHE A 368 -36.09 20.66 -3.90
N GLN A 369 -36.60 21.43 -4.87
CA GLN A 369 -37.83 21.10 -5.58
C GLN A 369 -37.71 19.77 -6.34
N VAL A 370 -36.58 19.53 -7.01
CA VAL A 370 -36.31 18.28 -7.74
C VAL A 370 -36.24 17.09 -6.78
N ILE A 371 -35.64 17.28 -5.61
CA ILE A 371 -35.58 16.26 -4.55
C ILE A 371 -37.00 15.91 -4.08
N ARG A 372 -37.84 16.93 -3.83
CA ARG A 372 -39.21 16.74 -3.39
C ARG A 372 -40.05 16.01 -4.43
N ASP A 373 -39.93 16.40 -5.70
CA ASP A 373 -40.67 15.80 -6.80
C ASP A 373 -40.21 14.36 -7.07
N LEU A 374 -38.90 14.09 -6.96
CA LEU A 374 -38.35 12.74 -7.00
C LEU A 374 -38.87 11.86 -5.85
N ALA A 375 -38.90 12.39 -4.62
CA ALA A 375 -39.41 11.65 -3.46
C ALA A 375 -40.92 11.34 -3.60
N ALA A 376 -41.71 12.30 -4.07
CA ALA A 376 -43.12 12.09 -4.38
C ALA A 376 -43.32 11.06 -5.51
N SER A 377 -42.48 11.11 -6.55
CA SER A 377 -42.49 10.12 -7.63
C SER A 377 -42.13 8.73 -7.12
N LEU A 378 -41.08 8.58 -6.31
CA LEU A 378 -40.67 7.29 -5.72
C LEU A 378 -41.77 6.66 -4.86
N LEU A 379 -42.54 7.48 -4.13
CA LEU A 379 -43.70 7.01 -3.35
C LEU A 379 -44.88 6.53 -4.21
N THR A 380 -44.93 6.91 -5.49
CA THR A 380 -45.99 6.49 -6.43
C THR A 380 -45.59 5.32 -7.33
N VAL A 381 -44.31 4.95 -7.35
CA VAL A 381 -43.84 3.77 -8.10
C VAL A 381 -44.30 2.50 -7.40
N ARG A 382 -44.85 1.54 -8.15
CA ARG A 382 -45.21 0.23 -7.59
C ARG A 382 -43.97 -0.50 -7.08
N LEU A 383 -44.02 -0.97 -5.85
CA LEU A 383 -42.93 -1.65 -5.17
C LEU A 383 -42.36 -2.84 -5.97
N SER A 384 -43.21 -3.53 -6.74
CA SER A 384 -42.79 -4.66 -7.59
C SER A 384 -41.77 -4.28 -8.67
N TYR A 385 -41.89 -3.09 -9.28
CA TYR A 385 -40.90 -2.62 -10.25
C TYR A 385 -39.59 -2.25 -9.58
N VAL A 386 -39.63 -1.62 -8.40
CA VAL A 386 -38.43 -1.27 -7.63
C VAL A 386 -37.67 -2.52 -7.20
N ILE A 387 -38.37 -3.52 -6.67
CA ILE A 387 -37.81 -4.82 -6.31
C ILE A 387 -37.22 -5.52 -7.55
N GLY A 388 -37.91 -5.48 -8.69
CA GLY A 388 -37.42 -6.05 -9.94
C GLY A 388 -36.12 -5.41 -10.43
N TYR A 389 -36.02 -4.08 -10.44
CA TYR A 389 -34.80 -3.37 -10.83
C TYR A 389 -33.64 -3.61 -9.85
N LEU A 390 -33.93 -3.61 -8.54
CA LEU A 390 -32.92 -3.93 -7.53
C LEU A 390 -32.39 -5.36 -7.69
N PHE A 391 -33.28 -6.33 -7.94
CA PHE A 391 -32.91 -7.72 -8.17
C PHE A 391 -31.99 -7.90 -9.40
N VAL A 392 -32.32 -7.23 -10.52
CA VAL A 392 -31.48 -7.26 -11.72
C VAL A 392 -30.12 -6.61 -11.47
N PHE A 393 -30.10 -5.49 -10.73
CA PHE A 393 -28.86 -4.80 -10.39
C PHE A 393 -27.96 -5.63 -9.47
N THR A 394 -28.52 -6.24 -8.42
CA THR A 394 -27.76 -7.13 -7.52
C THR A 394 -27.23 -8.35 -8.26
N LEU A 395 -28.05 -8.96 -9.14
CA LEU A 395 -27.62 -10.10 -9.95
C LEU A 395 -26.51 -9.71 -10.93
N GLY A 396 -26.56 -8.51 -11.51
CA GLY A 396 -25.49 -7.97 -12.36
C GLY A 396 -24.17 -7.77 -11.60
N ILE A 397 -24.23 -7.20 -10.39
CA ILE A 397 -23.05 -7.07 -9.52
C ILE A 397 -22.52 -8.43 -9.11
N GLU A 398 -23.39 -9.37 -8.73
CA GLU A 398 -22.98 -10.71 -8.31
C GLU A 398 -22.28 -11.47 -9.44
N VAL A 399 -22.76 -11.37 -10.68
CA VAL A 399 -22.08 -11.93 -11.87
C VAL A 399 -20.70 -11.28 -12.08
N LEU A 400 -20.57 -9.97 -11.87
CA LEU A 400 -19.28 -9.26 -11.95
C LEU A 400 -18.34 -9.70 -10.81
N VAL A 401 -18.83 -9.87 -9.60
CA VAL A 401 -18.02 -10.36 -8.46
C VAL A 401 -17.58 -11.81 -8.70
N LEU A 402 -18.50 -12.68 -9.13
CA LEU A 402 -18.20 -14.07 -9.48
C LEU A 402 -17.22 -14.16 -10.66
N SER A 403 -17.17 -13.16 -11.55
CA SER A 403 -16.21 -13.14 -12.64
C SER A 403 -14.75 -13.05 -12.22
N PHE A 404 -14.47 -12.50 -11.03
CA PHE A 404 -13.11 -12.49 -10.47
C PHE A 404 -12.62 -13.90 -10.13
N PHE A 405 -13.54 -14.79 -9.72
CA PHE A 405 -13.24 -16.18 -9.41
C PHE A 405 -13.35 -17.10 -10.64
N TYR A 406 -14.37 -16.85 -11.46
CA TYR A 406 -14.79 -17.72 -12.54
C TYR A 406 -15.03 -16.92 -13.82
N ARG A 407 -14.03 -16.85 -14.71
CA ARG A 407 -14.08 -16.05 -15.94
C ARG A 407 -15.27 -16.39 -16.86
N TYR A 408 -15.73 -17.65 -16.84
CA TYR A 408 -16.89 -18.09 -17.62
C TYR A 408 -18.22 -17.44 -17.17
N MET A 409 -18.27 -16.78 -16.02
CA MET A 409 -19.41 -15.96 -15.60
C MET A 409 -19.60 -14.72 -16.48
N LEU A 410 -18.52 -14.14 -17.02
CA LEU A 410 -18.64 -13.04 -18.01
C LEU A 410 -19.26 -13.52 -19.31
N THR A 411 -18.92 -14.74 -19.73
CA THR A 411 -19.55 -15.38 -20.89
C THR A 411 -21.05 -15.57 -20.66
N ALA A 412 -21.46 -16.06 -19.49
CA ALA A 412 -22.88 -16.20 -19.15
C ALA A 412 -23.62 -14.84 -19.14
N GLY A 413 -23.02 -13.80 -18.56
CA GLY A 413 -23.56 -12.44 -18.59
C GLY A 413 -23.69 -11.86 -19.99
N LEU A 414 -22.68 -12.04 -20.85
CA LEU A 414 -22.68 -11.56 -22.24
C LEU A 414 -23.69 -12.30 -23.11
N ILE A 415 -23.93 -13.59 -22.86
CA ILE A 415 -24.99 -14.37 -23.55
C ILE A 415 -26.37 -13.84 -23.14
N ALA A 416 -26.60 -13.57 -21.85
CA ALA A 416 -27.84 -12.95 -21.39
C ALA A 416 -28.04 -11.56 -22.04
N PHE A 417 -26.97 -10.77 -22.17
CA PHE A 417 -26.99 -9.46 -22.80
C PHE A 417 -27.22 -9.53 -24.32
N ALA A 418 -26.76 -10.59 -24.98
CA ALA A 418 -27.03 -10.84 -26.40
C ALA A 418 -28.51 -11.15 -26.68
N GLY A 419 -29.23 -11.69 -25.69
CA GLY A 419 -30.67 -11.99 -25.75
C GLY A 419 -31.60 -10.78 -25.52
N TRP A 420 -31.08 -9.70 -24.94
CA TRP A 420 -31.87 -8.51 -24.58
C TRP A 420 -32.65 -7.86 -25.73
N PRO A 421 -32.11 -7.72 -26.97
CA PRO A 421 -32.85 -7.11 -28.07
C PRO A 421 -34.11 -7.87 -28.48
N PHE A 422 -34.15 -9.19 -28.28
CA PHE A 422 -35.31 -10.03 -28.63
C PHE A 422 -36.43 -9.99 -27.59
N LEU A 423 -36.10 -9.66 -26.35
CA LEU A 423 -37.04 -9.49 -25.24
C LEU A 423 -37.61 -8.05 -25.18
N SER A 424 -37.03 -7.13 -25.94
CA SER A 424 -37.43 -5.72 -25.99
C SER A 424 -38.06 -5.34 -27.34
N GLN A 425 -38.67 -4.15 -27.40
CA GLN A 425 -39.23 -3.60 -28.64
C GLN A 425 -38.17 -3.26 -29.71
N LEU A 426 -36.88 -3.44 -29.41
CA LEU A 426 -35.77 -3.17 -30.32
C LEU A 426 -35.75 -4.14 -31.51
N TRP A 427 -36.19 -5.39 -31.31
CA TRP A 427 -36.32 -6.37 -32.39
C TRP A 427 -37.28 -5.91 -33.50
N THR A 428 -38.36 -5.22 -33.16
CA THR A 428 -39.35 -4.78 -34.16
C THR A 428 -38.94 -3.47 -34.83
N GLN A 429 -38.24 -2.59 -34.11
CA GLN A 429 -37.85 -1.27 -34.62
C GLN A 429 -36.55 -1.28 -35.42
N ALA A 430 -35.57 -2.12 -35.06
CA ALA A 430 -34.24 -2.08 -35.65
C ALA A 430 -33.62 -3.49 -35.73
N LYS A 431 -34.11 -4.29 -36.69
CA LYS A 431 -33.72 -5.69 -36.86
C LYS A 431 -32.23 -5.89 -37.15
N VAL A 432 -31.68 -5.09 -38.07
CA VAL A 432 -30.28 -5.23 -38.51
C VAL A 432 -29.31 -4.90 -37.37
N THR A 433 -29.55 -3.81 -36.64
CA THR A 433 -28.70 -3.44 -35.49
C THR A 433 -28.86 -4.41 -34.33
N SER A 434 -30.06 -4.95 -34.09
CA SER A 434 -30.30 -5.99 -33.07
C SER A 434 -29.55 -7.28 -33.40
N LEU A 435 -29.55 -7.71 -34.67
CA LEU A 435 -28.79 -8.88 -35.12
C LEU A 435 -27.28 -8.66 -35.01
N SER A 436 -26.78 -7.48 -35.42
CA SER A 436 -25.38 -7.13 -35.27
C SER A 436 -24.96 -7.10 -33.80
N TRP A 437 -25.78 -6.52 -32.92
CA TRP A 437 -25.54 -6.52 -31.48
C TRP A 437 -25.40 -7.93 -30.92
N THR A 438 -26.37 -8.80 -31.19
CA THR A 438 -26.33 -10.20 -30.73
C THR A 438 -25.09 -10.92 -31.24
N PHE A 439 -24.73 -10.73 -32.52
CA PHE A 439 -23.53 -11.34 -33.09
C PHE A 439 -22.25 -10.89 -32.38
N PHE A 440 -22.05 -9.57 -32.20
CA PHE A 440 -20.86 -9.04 -31.54
C PHE A 440 -20.80 -9.38 -30.04
N SER A 441 -21.95 -9.41 -29.35
CA SER A 441 -22.01 -9.85 -27.94
C SER A 441 -21.65 -11.33 -27.79
N LEU A 442 -22.12 -12.20 -28.70
CA LEU A 442 -21.75 -13.62 -28.70
C LEU A 442 -20.28 -13.85 -29.05
N LEU A 443 -19.74 -13.07 -30.00
CA LEU A 443 -18.32 -13.11 -30.33
C LEU A 443 -17.45 -12.71 -29.13
N LEU A 444 -17.83 -11.63 -28.43
CA LEU A 444 -17.13 -11.18 -27.22
C LEU A 444 -17.25 -12.20 -26.07
N ALA A 445 -18.35 -12.95 -26.00
CA ALA A 445 -18.56 -13.98 -24.98
C ALA A 445 -17.58 -15.16 -25.09
N VAL A 446 -16.91 -15.35 -26.23
CA VAL A 446 -15.85 -16.37 -26.40
C VAL A 446 -14.56 -15.96 -25.69
N PHE A 447 -14.28 -14.65 -25.57
CA PHE A 447 -13.01 -14.16 -25.03
C PHE A 447 -12.69 -14.64 -23.60
N PRO A 448 -13.63 -14.60 -22.63
CA PRO A 448 -13.36 -15.08 -21.27
C PRO A 448 -13.11 -16.60 -21.17
N LEU A 449 -13.48 -17.39 -22.19
CA LEU A 449 -13.23 -18.83 -22.27
C LEU A 449 -11.84 -19.19 -22.82
N MET A 450 -11.14 -18.22 -23.42
CA MET A 450 -9.82 -18.48 -23.99
C MET A 450 -8.76 -18.71 -22.89
N PRO A 451 -7.75 -19.55 -23.15
CA PRO A 451 -6.70 -19.83 -22.18
C PRO A 451 -5.93 -18.57 -21.82
N VAL A 452 -5.64 -18.41 -20.52
CA VAL A 452 -4.89 -17.27 -19.99
C VAL A 452 -3.42 -17.38 -20.42
N VAL A 453 -2.87 -16.30 -20.98
CA VAL A 453 -1.42 -16.17 -21.19
C VAL A 453 -0.81 -15.71 -19.86
N GLY A 454 -0.37 -16.66 -19.03
CA GLY A 454 0.20 -16.41 -17.70
C GLY A 454 -0.16 -17.50 -16.66
N ARG A 455 0.63 -17.62 -15.57
CA ARG A 455 0.44 -18.66 -14.52
C ARG A 455 -0.98 -18.59 -13.94
N LYS A 456 -1.69 -19.72 -13.93
CA LYS A 456 -3.03 -19.84 -13.35
C LYS A 456 -2.93 -19.77 -11.81
N PRO A 457 -3.68 -18.88 -11.14
CA PRO A 457 -3.82 -18.92 -9.69
C PRO A 457 -4.56 -20.21 -9.29
N ASN A 458 -3.96 -20.99 -8.40
CA ASN A 458 -4.53 -22.23 -7.91
C ASN A 458 -5.33 -21.93 -6.63
N LEU A 459 -6.63 -21.69 -6.78
CA LEU A 459 -7.55 -21.33 -5.68
C LEU A 459 -7.99 -22.53 -4.81
N SER A 460 -7.40 -23.72 -5.01
CA SER A 460 -7.79 -24.93 -4.27
C SER A 460 -7.18 -25.03 -2.86
N LEU A 461 -6.61 -23.96 -2.32
CA LEU A 461 -5.92 -23.96 -1.02
C LEU A 461 -6.48 -22.95 0.00
N VAL A 462 -7.61 -22.29 -0.32
CA VAL A 462 -8.33 -21.46 0.66
C VAL A 462 -9.70 -22.08 0.85
N TYR A 463 -9.76 -23.17 1.61
CA TYR A 463 -10.85 -23.58 2.51
C TYR A 463 -10.46 -24.93 3.12
N GLU A 464 -9.86 -24.89 4.31
CA GLU A 464 -10.27 -25.64 5.50
C GLU A 464 -9.91 -24.82 6.75
#